data_AF-A0A1A8CBJ3-F1
#
_entry.id   AF-A0A1A8CBJ3-F1
#
_cell.length_a   1.000
_cell.length_b   1.000
_cell.length_c   1.000
_cell.angle_alpha   90.00
_cell.angle_beta   90.00
_cell.angle_gamma   90.00
#
_symmetry.space_group_name_H-M   'P 1'
#
loop_
_entity.id
_entity.type
_entity.pdbx_description
1 polymer ?
#
loop_
_entity_poly.entity_id
_entity_poly.type
_entity_poly.pdbx_seq_one_letter_code
_entity_poly.pdbx_strand_id
1 'polypeptide(L)'
;PRLFAETPTNVTIEVIDVNDCSPVFSQELYEAAVIVPTYKGVEVIQVNASDSDSGPNAKLLFSISEGNIGDKFNIDPVTGIISIQNVTQ
;
A
#
# COMPACT_ATOMS: atom_id res chain seq x y z
N PRO A 1 18.39 44.04 19.99
CA PRO A 1 17.92 44.95 18.93
C PRO A 1 16.91 44.23 18.02
N ARG A 2 15.72 44.81 17.86
CA ARG A 2 14.67 44.26 16.98
C ARG A 2 14.88 44.86 15.59
N LEU A 3 15.22 44.03 14.62
CA LEU A 3 15.47 44.46 13.25
C LEU A 3 14.14 44.68 12.53
N PHE A 4 14.01 45.79 11.82
CA PHE A 4 12.84 46.14 11.01
C PHE A 4 13.29 46.32 9.56
N ALA A 5 12.45 45.88 8.62
CA ALA A 5 12.64 46.17 7.21
C ALA A 5 11.94 47.50 6.87
N GLU A 6 12.61 48.37 6.11
CA GLU A 6 12.05 49.66 5.66
C GLU A 6 10.97 49.48 4.58
N THR A 7 10.97 48.35 3.86
CA THR A 7 10.00 48.02 2.81
C THR A 7 9.41 46.62 3.02
N PRO A 8 8.12 46.41 2.73
CA PRO A 8 7.53 45.08 2.76
C PRO A 8 8.18 44.17 1.69
N THR A 9 8.40 42.91 2.04
CA THR A 9 8.89 41.87 1.12
C THR A 9 7.91 40.70 1.10
N ASN A 10 7.82 40.03 -0.04
CA ASN A 10 7.03 38.81 -0.14
C ASN A 10 7.88 37.63 0.34
N VAL A 11 7.32 36.84 1.26
CA VAL A 11 7.91 35.59 1.72
C VAL A 11 7.00 34.47 1.27
N THR A 12 7.52 33.56 0.47
CA THR A 12 6.82 32.33 0.10
C THR A 12 7.23 31.23 1.07
N ILE A 13 6.24 30.63 1.72
CA ILE A 13 6.43 29.45 2.57
C ILE A 13 5.81 28.27 1.84
N GLU A 14 6.62 27.25 1.58
CA GLU A 14 6.18 25.98 1.03
C GLU A 14 6.15 24.95 2.16
N VAL A 15 5.03 24.26 2.31
CA VAL A 15 4.89 23.13 3.24
C VAL A 15 5.21 21.87 2.46
N ILE A 16 6.23 21.14 2.90
CA ILE A 16 6.66 19.89 2.29
C ILE A 16 6.08 18.74 3.12
N ASP A 17 5.56 17.75 2.41
CA ASP A 17 5.04 16.52 2.98
C ASP A 17 6.13 15.69 3.68
N VAL A 18 5.78 15.06 4.80
CA VAL A 18 6.63 14.12 5.54
C VAL A 18 5.83 12.82 5.68
N ASN A 19 6.52 11.68 5.65
CA ASN A 19 5.86 10.40 5.85
C ASN A 19 5.45 10.24 7.33
N ASP A 20 4.22 10.65 7.66
CA ASP A 20 3.66 10.59 9.01
C ASP A 20 2.28 9.92 9.07
N CYS A 21 1.67 9.62 7.92
CA CYS A 21 0.54 8.72 7.83
C CYS A 21 1.03 7.27 7.62
N SER A 22 0.26 6.29 8.09
CA SER A 22 0.54 4.88 7.84
C SER A 22 -0.48 4.31 6.87
N PRO A 23 -0.12 3.32 6.03
CA PRO A 23 -1.07 2.69 5.13
C PRO A 23 -2.23 2.03 5.89
N VAL A 24 -3.46 2.26 5.41
CA VAL A 24 -4.68 1.67 5.96
C VAL A 24 -5.37 0.83 4.89
N PHE A 25 -5.63 -0.45 5.18
CA PHE A 25 -6.41 -1.30 4.30
C PHE A 25 -7.87 -0.84 4.21
N SER A 26 -8.49 -0.98 3.04
CA SER A 26 -9.89 -0.58 2.82
C SER A 26 -10.92 -1.44 3.56
N GLN A 27 -10.51 -2.63 4.02
CA GLN A 27 -11.33 -3.56 4.80
C GLN A 27 -10.47 -4.15 5.92
N GLU A 28 -11.07 -4.37 7.09
CA GLU A 28 -10.42 -5.05 8.22
C GLU A 28 -10.22 -6.55 7.95
N LEU A 29 -11.10 -7.15 7.13
CA LEU A 29 -11.08 -8.56 6.78
C LEU A 29 -11.43 -8.73 5.30
N TYR A 30 -10.58 -9.46 4.58
CA TYR A 30 -10.82 -9.89 3.20
C TYR A 30 -11.09 -11.40 3.19
N GLU A 31 -12.24 -11.80 2.66
CA GLU A 31 -12.61 -13.21 2.53
C GLU A 31 -12.77 -13.60 1.05
N ALA A 32 -12.25 -14.77 0.69
CA ALA A 32 -12.37 -15.31 -0.65
C ALA A 32 -12.50 -16.84 -0.60
N ALA A 33 -13.20 -17.41 -1.59
CA ALA A 33 -13.33 -18.85 -1.75
C ALA A 33 -12.66 -19.28 -3.06
N VAL A 34 -11.84 -20.34 -3.01
CA VAL A 34 -11.18 -20.92 -4.18
C VAL A 34 -11.77 -22.30 -4.44
N ILE A 35 -12.23 -22.53 -5.67
CA ILE A 35 -12.71 -23.85 -6.08
C ILE A 35 -11.50 -24.68 -6.53
N VAL A 36 -11.42 -25.91 -6.01
CA VAL A 36 -10.43 -26.91 -6.43
C VAL A 36 -11.05 -27.94 -7.39
N PRO A 37 -10.31 -28.43 -8.40
CA PRO A 37 -8.92 -28.08 -8.72
C PRO A 37 -8.80 -26.66 -9.30
N THR A 38 -7.68 -25.99 -8.97
CA THR A 38 -7.34 -24.65 -9.47
C THR A 38 -5.97 -24.67 -10.16
N TYR A 39 -5.57 -23.56 -10.76
CA TYR A 39 -4.32 -23.44 -11.51
C TYR A 39 -3.47 -22.28 -10.98
N LYS A 40 -2.15 -22.40 -11.17
CA LYS A 40 -1.22 -21.31 -10.89
C LYS A 40 -1.59 -20.06 -11.70
N GLY A 41 -1.56 -18.90 -11.05
CA GLY A 41 -1.88 -17.61 -11.62
C GLY A 41 -3.37 -17.23 -11.53
N VAL A 42 -4.26 -18.12 -11.08
CA VAL A 42 -5.66 -17.76 -10.84
C VAL A 42 -5.72 -16.71 -9.74
N GLU A 43 -6.34 -15.57 -10.05
CA GLU A 43 -6.59 -14.49 -9.10
C GLU A 43 -7.62 -14.95 -8.07
N VAL A 44 -7.30 -14.74 -6.80
CA VAL A 44 -8.13 -15.12 -5.66
C VAL A 44 -8.92 -13.92 -5.16
N ILE A 45 -8.22 -12.83 -4.90
CA ILE A 45 -8.77 -11.56 -4.42
C ILE A 45 -7.76 -10.45 -4.64
N GLN A 46 -8.22 -9.20 -4.71
CA GLN A 46 -7.38 -8.02 -4.68
C GLN A 46 -7.58 -7.29 -3.36
N VAL A 47 -6.48 -7.05 -2.63
CA VAL A 47 -6.49 -6.17 -1.46
C VAL A 47 -6.20 -4.74 -1.88
N ASN A 48 -6.72 -3.77 -1.13
CA ASN A 48 -6.46 -2.37 -1.38
C ASN A 48 -6.17 -1.64 -0.06
N ALA A 49 -5.28 -0.64 -0.13
CA ALA A 49 -4.94 0.22 0.98
C ALA A 49 -4.75 1.65 0.49
N SER A 50 -4.82 2.61 1.42
CA SER A 50 -4.58 4.03 1.17
C SER A 50 -3.66 4.59 2.23
N ASP A 51 -2.77 5.47 1.80
CA ASP A 51 -1.97 6.32 2.67
C ASP A 51 -2.36 7.79 2.39
N SER A 52 -2.46 8.60 3.44
CA SER A 52 -2.92 9.99 3.33
C SER A 52 -1.78 11.00 3.10
N ASP A 53 -0.53 10.52 3.05
CA ASP A 53 0.62 11.31 2.64
C ASP A 53 0.55 11.70 1.14
N SER A 54 1.54 12.45 0.66
CA SER A 54 1.60 12.90 -0.73
C SER A 54 2.76 12.29 -1.52
N GLY A 55 2.53 12.12 -2.83
CA GLY A 55 3.58 11.77 -3.78
C GLY A 55 4.26 10.44 -3.44
N PRO A 56 5.60 10.39 -3.32
CA PRO A 56 6.31 9.15 -3.00
C PRO A 56 5.96 8.55 -1.63
N ASN A 57 5.55 9.37 -0.66
CA ASN A 57 5.24 8.91 0.69
C ASN A 57 3.95 8.07 0.73
N ALA A 58 3.02 8.32 -0.20
CA ALA A 58 1.81 7.52 -0.36
C ALA A 58 1.95 6.32 -1.33
N LYS A 59 3.16 5.98 -1.76
CA LYS A 59 3.37 4.78 -2.61
C LYS A 59 3.36 3.51 -1.77
N LEU A 60 2.47 2.61 -2.13
CA LEU A 60 2.24 1.38 -1.39
C LEU A 60 2.96 0.19 -2.01
N LEU A 61 3.41 -0.72 -1.14
CA LEU A 61 3.87 -2.06 -1.51
C LEU A 61 3.17 -3.11 -0.65
N PHE A 62 2.70 -4.17 -1.28
CA PHE A 62 2.02 -5.27 -0.61
C PHE A 62 2.92 -6.51 -0.49
N SER A 63 2.84 -7.19 0.64
CA SER A 63 3.54 -8.46 0.89
C SER A 63 2.74 -9.32 1.86
N ILE A 64 2.83 -10.65 1.72
CA ILE A 64 2.25 -11.58 2.69
C ILE A 64 3.25 -11.76 3.83
N SER A 65 2.89 -11.32 5.04
CA SER A 65 3.76 -11.41 6.21
C SER A 65 3.83 -12.82 6.78
N GLU A 66 2.69 -13.51 6.90
CA GLU A 66 2.57 -14.81 7.57
C GLU A 66 1.44 -15.67 6.96
N GLY A 67 1.33 -16.93 7.37
CA GLY A 67 0.22 -17.83 7.02
C GLY A 67 0.27 -18.47 5.62
N ASN A 68 1.20 -18.06 4.75
CA ASN A 68 1.35 -18.60 3.39
C ASN A 68 2.15 -19.92 3.35
N ILE A 69 1.65 -20.95 4.03
CA ILE A 69 2.35 -22.24 4.17
C ILE A 69 2.57 -22.89 2.79
N GLY A 70 3.83 -23.18 2.45
CA GLY A 70 4.22 -23.81 1.18
C GLY A 70 4.14 -22.87 -0.03
N ASP A 71 4.15 -21.55 0.20
CA ASP A 71 4.06 -20.52 -0.84
C ASP A 71 2.88 -20.78 -1.78
N LYS A 72 1.71 -21.10 -1.20
CA LYS A 72 0.49 -21.42 -1.94
C LYS A 72 -0.06 -20.21 -2.68
N PHE A 73 0.14 -19.02 -2.14
CA PHE A 73 -0.31 -17.77 -2.71
C PHE A 73 0.87 -16.86 -3.07
N ASN A 74 0.68 -16.03 -4.08
CA ASN A 74 1.56 -14.92 -4.43
C ASN A 74 0.76 -13.62 -4.37
N ILE A 75 1.39 -12.52 -3.95
CA ILE A 75 0.78 -11.19 -4.02
C ILE A 75 1.60 -10.31 -4.96
N ASP A 76 0.93 -9.62 -5.88
CA ASP A 76 1.57 -8.57 -6.66
C ASP A 76 1.79 -7.34 -5.77
N PRO A 77 3.03 -6.86 -5.63
CA PRO A 77 3.35 -5.85 -4.64
C PRO A 77 2.82 -4.47 -4.99
N VAL A 78 2.40 -4.21 -6.23
CA VAL A 78 1.90 -2.89 -6.66
C VAL A 78 0.37 -2.87 -6.69
N THR A 79 -0.23 -3.94 -7.17
CA THR A 79 -1.68 -4.03 -7.38
C THR A 79 -2.43 -4.64 -6.21
N GLY A 80 -1.74 -5.37 -5.32
CA GLY A 80 -2.38 -6.08 -4.21
C GLY A 80 -3.16 -7.33 -4.65
N ILE A 81 -3.02 -7.78 -5.90
CA ILE A 81 -3.68 -9.00 -6.38
C ILE A 81 -3.02 -10.22 -5.76
N ILE A 82 -3.80 -11.00 -5.02
CA ILE A 82 -3.42 -12.32 -4.49
C ILE A 82 -3.83 -13.38 -5.51
N SER A 83 -2.90 -14.27 -5.85
CA SER A 83 -3.06 -15.30 -6.86
C SER A 83 -2.52 -16.64 -6.37
N ILE A 84 -2.97 -17.73 -7.00
CA ILE A 84 -2.46 -19.08 -6.70
C ILE A 84 -1.03 -19.22 -7.23
N GLN A 85 -0.09 -19.63 -6.37
CA GLN A 85 1.31 -19.83 -6.71
C GLN A 85 1.67 -21.32 -6.81
N ASN A 86 1.27 -22.11 -5.81
CA ASN A 86 1.53 -23.55 -5.74
C ASN A 86 0.23 -24.33 -5.55
N VAL A 87 -0.10 -25.16 -6.55
CA VAL A 87 -1.23 -26.09 -6.49
C VAL A 87 -0.71 -27.45 -6.03
N THR A 88 -0.59 -27.65 -4.71
CA THR A 88 -0.38 -29.00 -4.18
C THR A 88 -1.74 -29.61 -3.86
N GLN A 89 -2.01 -30.79 -4.41
CA GLN A 89 -3.16 -31.63 -4.01
C GLN A 89 -3.08 -32.01 -2.52
#